data_AF-A0A347AKD2-F1
#
_entry.id   AF-A0A347AKD2-F1
#
_cell.length_a   1.000
_cell.length_b   1.000
_cell.length_c   1.000
_cell.angle_alpha   90.00
_cell.angle_beta   90.00
_cell.angle_gamma   90.00
#
_symmetry.space_group_name_H-M   'P 1'
#
loop_
_entity.id
_entity.type
_entity.pdbx_description
1 polymer ?
#
loop_
_entity_poly.entity_id
_entity_poly.type
_entity_poly.pdbx_seq_one_letter_code
_entity_poly.pdbx_strand_id
1 'polypeptide(L)'
;MDSKYYIVILAIVAVIAILPLAMYSGLGEEEGYFGGADDAAGTAIEETGYEPWFSSIWEPPSGEIASLLFAIQAAIGAIIIGYILGYFHGQANERKKMEKEGEK
;
A
#
# COMPACT_ATOMS: atom_id res chain seq x y z
N MET A 1 12.57 17.14 -13.69
CA MET A 1 12.90 16.10 -12.69
C MET A 1 13.93 15.23 -13.35
N ASP A 2 15.15 15.17 -12.82
CA ASP A 2 16.21 14.36 -13.40
C ASP A 2 15.86 12.87 -13.29
N SER A 3 16.20 12.07 -14.30
CA SER A 3 15.94 10.61 -14.30
C SER A 3 16.49 9.90 -13.07
N LYS A 4 17.51 10.49 -12.41
CA LYS A 4 18.10 10.05 -11.15
C LYS A 4 17.06 9.97 -10.02
N TYR A 5 16.06 10.86 -10.00
CA TYR A 5 15.03 10.88 -8.96
C TYR A 5 14.12 9.64 -9.03
N TYR A 6 13.72 9.21 -10.23
CA TYR A 6 12.93 7.99 -10.41
C TYR A 6 13.70 6.74 -9.99
N ILE A 7 15.00 6.69 -10.28
CA ILE A 7 15.88 5.59 -9.84
C ILE A 7 15.94 5.54 -8.32
N VAL A 8 16.07 6.68 -7.64
CA VAL A 8 16.08 6.74 -6.17
C VAL A 8 14.74 6.27 -5.59
N ILE A 9 13.61 6.71 -6.15
CA ILE A 9 12.28 6.24 -5.71
C ILE A 9 12.16 4.72 -5.88
N LEU A 10 12.51 4.18 -7.05
CA LEU A 10 12.45 2.75 -7.30
C LEU A 10 13.37 1.96 -6.36
N ALA A 11 14.55 2.49 -6.05
CA ALA A 11 15.44 1.89 -5.06
C ALA A 11 14.81 1.87 -3.66
N ILE A 12 14.17 2.96 -3.23
CA ILE A 12 13.46 3.00 -1.94
C ILE A 12 12.32 1.99 -1.91
N VAL A 13 11.51 1.91 -2.98
CA VAL A 13 10.42 0.93 -3.09
C VAL A 13 10.99 -0.50 -3.01
N ALA A 14 12.07 -0.79 -3.71
CA ALA A 14 12.72 -2.09 -3.66
C ALA A 14 13.25 -2.42 -2.25
N VAL A 15 13.84 -1.44 -1.54
CA VAL A 15 14.29 -1.63 -0.15
C VAL A 15 13.10 -1.94 0.76
N ILE A 16 12.00 -1.18 0.67
CA ILE A 16 10.82 -1.40 1.51
C ILE A 16 10.20 -2.78 1.24
N ALA A 17 10.20 -3.25 -0.02
CA ALA A 17 9.65 -4.56 -0.38
C ALA A 17 10.56 -5.73 0.00
N ILE A 18 11.88 -5.61 -0.24
CA ILE A 18 12.84 -6.72 -0.10
C ILE A 18 13.33 -6.86 1.34
N LEU A 19 13.52 -5.75 2.06
CA LEU A 19 14.13 -5.77 3.40
C LEU A 19 13.33 -6.62 4.41
N PRO A 20 11.99 -6.52 4.51
CA PRO A 20 11.21 -7.41 5.38
C PRO A 20 11.35 -8.89 4.97
N LEU A 21 11.29 -9.19 3.67
CA LEU A 21 11.43 -10.55 3.16
C LEU A 21 12.82 -11.14 3.45
N ALA A 22 13.87 -10.33 3.43
CA ALA A 22 15.22 -10.74 3.76
C ALA A 22 15.43 -10.91 5.27
N MET A 23 14.84 -10.05 6.10
CA MET A 23 14.94 -10.12 7.56
C MET A 23 14.19 -11.32 8.16
N TYR A 24 13.04 -11.67 7.57
CA TYR A 24 12.18 -12.76 8.03
C TYR A 24 12.22 -13.96 7.07
N SER A 25 13.33 -14.13 6.33
CA SER A 25 13.46 -15.22 5.36
C SER A 25 13.33 -16.59 6.04
N GLY A 26 12.32 -17.37 5.63
CA GLY A 26 12.04 -18.68 6.21
C GLY A 26 11.10 -18.68 7.42
N LEU A 27 10.62 -17.50 7.84
CA LEU A 27 9.49 -17.35 8.76
C LEU A 27 8.29 -16.92 7.91
N GLY A 28 7.28 -17.76 7.82
CA GLY A 28 6.12 -17.57 6.95
C GLY A 28 4.88 -17.06 7.68
N GLU A 29 3.72 -17.23 7.03
CA GLU A 29 2.42 -17.07 7.70
C GLU A 29 2.24 -18.05 8.87
N GLU A 30 2.83 -19.24 8.81
CA GLU A 30 2.69 -20.26 9.86
C GLU A 30 3.23 -19.76 11.22
N GLU A 31 4.25 -18.92 11.20
CA GLU A 31 4.82 -18.28 12.40
C GLU A 31 4.23 -16.87 12.68
N GLY A 32 3.23 -16.43 11.90
CA GLY A 32 2.50 -15.17 12.11
C GLY A 32 3.26 -13.88 11.76
N TYR A 33 4.46 -13.97 11.16
CA TYR A 33 5.31 -12.80 10.88
C TYR A 33 4.78 -11.89 9.76
N PHE A 34 3.95 -12.45 8.87
CA PHE A 34 3.29 -11.72 7.79
C PHE A 34 1.77 -11.61 7.98
N GLY A 35 1.26 -11.93 9.18
CA GLY A 35 -0.15 -11.83 9.52
C GLY A 35 -0.64 -10.38 9.65
N GLY A 36 -1.96 -10.21 9.70
CA GLY A 36 -2.58 -8.90 9.87
C GLY A 36 -2.36 -8.33 11.27
N ALA A 37 -2.30 -7.00 11.38
CA ALA A 37 -2.24 -6.33 12.69
C ALA A 37 -3.50 -6.62 13.53
N ASP A 38 -4.64 -6.78 12.87
CA ASP A 38 -5.93 -7.04 13.51
C ASP A 38 -5.96 -8.44 14.16
N ASP A 39 -5.31 -9.44 13.56
CA ASP A 39 -5.20 -10.79 14.12
C ASP A 39 -4.42 -10.77 15.45
N ALA A 40 -3.25 -10.12 15.44
CA ALA A 40 -2.41 -9.97 16.63
C ALA A 40 -3.13 -9.20 17.75
N ALA A 41 -3.88 -8.15 17.39
CA ALA A 41 -4.69 -7.40 18.34
C ALA A 41 -5.84 -8.25 18.90
N GLY A 42 -6.50 -9.06 18.07
CA GLY A 42 -7.56 -9.97 18.46
C GLY A 42 -7.09 -10.97 19.52
N THR A 43 -5.99 -11.69 19.25
CA THR A 43 -5.41 -12.64 20.21
C THR A 43 -5.06 -11.98 21.54
N ALA A 44 -4.42 -10.81 21.51
CA ALA A 44 -4.05 -10.10 22.73
C ALA A 44 -5.26 -9.68 23.58
N ILE A 45 -6.39 -9.35 22.95
CA ILE A 45 -7.62 -8.98 23.65
C ILE A 45 -8.30 -10.22 24.23
N GLU A 46 -8.36 -11.33 23.49
CA GLU A 46 -8.93 -12.59 23.98
C GLU A 46 -8.20 -13.12 25.23
N GLU A 47 -6.88 -12.96 25.30
CA GLU A 47 -6.07 -13.32 26.48
C GLU A 47 -6.45 -12.54 27.75
N THR A 48 -7.10 -11.38 27.62
CA THR A 48 -7.60 -10.61 28.78
C THR A 48 -8.88 -11.19 29.39
N GLY A 49 -9.46 -12.24 28.78
CA GLY A 49 -10.75 -12.82 29.14
C GLY A 49 -11.94 -12.04 28.60
N TYR A 50 -11.72 -11.18 27.60
CA TYR A 50 -12.77 -10.44 26.92
C TYR A 50 -13.58 -11.36 26.00
N GLU A 51 -14.90 -11.23 26.04
CA GLU A 51 -15.82 -11.94 25.16
C GLU A 51 -16.38 -10.98 24.10
N PRO A 52 -16.25 -11.29 22.79
CA PRO A 52 -16.80 -10.45 21.73
C PRO A 52 -18.31 -10.26 21.85
N TRP A 53 -18.77 -9.01 21.97
CA TRP A 53 -20.21 -8.67 21.98
C TRP A 53 -20.82 -8.57 20.58
N PHE A 54 -20.01 -8.74 19.52
CA PHE A 54 -20.43 -8.68 18.13
C PHE A 54 -19.67 -9.73 17.31
N SER A 55 -20.36 -10.31 16.33
CA SER A 55 -19.78 -11.19 15.32
C SER A 55 -20.02 -10.61 13.93
N SER A 56 -19.01 -10.69 13.06
CA SER A 56 -19.13 -10.27 11.66
C SER A 56 -20.29 -10.99 10.97
N ILE A 57 -21.16 -10.22 10.30
CA ILE A 57 -22.30 -10.76 9.52
C ILE A 57 -21.80 -11.56 8.31
N TRP A 58 -20.62 -11.21 7.81
CA TRP A 58 -19.96 -11.88 6.70
C TRP A 58 -18.45 -11.75 6.85
N GLU A 59 -17.75 -12.82 6.50
CA GLU A 59 -16.30 -12.89 6.43
C GLU A 59 -15.91 -13.53 5.10
N PRO A 60 -14.79 -13.14 4.47
CA PRO A 60 -14.32 -13.79 3.26
C PRO A 60 -14.18 -15.31 3.47
N PRO A 61 -14.62 -16.14 2.50
CA PRO A 61 -14.60 -17.59 2.65
C PRO A 61 -13.19 -18.19 2.71
N SER A 62 -12.15 -17.42 2.41
CA SER A 62 -10.74 -17.76 2.66
C SER A 62 -9.88 -16.50 2.80
N GLY A 63 -8.73 -16.64 3.46
CA GLY A 63 -7.72 -15.57 3.54
C GLY A 63 -7.16 -15.13 2.18
N GLU A 64 -7.16 -16.02 1.19
CA GLU A 64 -6.79 -15.67 -0.20
C GLU A 64 -7.80 -14.69 -0.82
N ILE A 65 -9.09 -14.91 -0.58
CA ILE A 65 -10.15 -14.01 -1.07
C ILE A 65 -10.06 -12.67 -0.34
N ALA A 66 -9.79 -12.67 0.98
CA ALA A 66 -9.54 -11.43 1.73
C ALA A 66 -8.36 -10.64 1.12
N SER A 67 -7.23 -11.31 0.89
CA SER A 67 -6.02 -10.73 0.27
C SER A 67 -6.29 -10.18 -1.13
N LEU A 68 -7.07 -10.89 -1.95
CA LEU A 68 -7.47 -10.42 -3.28
C LEU A 68 -8.32 -9.15 -3.22
N LEU A 69 -9.26 -9.05 -2.27
CA LEU A 69 -10.06 -7.86 -2.07
C LEU A 69 -9.18 -6.66 -1.68
N PHE A 70 -8.21 -6.85 -0.78
CA PHE A 70 -7.22 -5.82 -0.43
C PHE A 70 -6.35 -5.43 -1.64
N ALA A 71 -5.91 -6.39 -2.45
CA ALA A 71 -5.12 -6.12 -3.65
C ALA A 71 -5.90 -5.27 -4.67
N ILE A 72 -7.20 -5.54 -4.87
CA ILE A 72 -8.06 -4.74 -5.74
C ILE A 72 -8.24 -3.32 -5.18
N GLN A 73 -8.48 -3.20 -3.87
CA GLN A 73 -8.58 -1.88 -3.22
C GLN A 73 -7.29 -1.07 -3.39
N ALA A 74 -6.14 -1.70 -3.20
CA ALA A 74 -4.83 -1.08 -3.38
C ALA A 74 -4.61 -0.66 -4.84
N ALA A 75 -4.98 -1.51 -5.81
CA ALA A 75 -4.86 -1.19 -7.24
C ALA A 75 -5.73 0.01 -7.63
N ILE A 76 -6.99 0.06 -7.16
CA ILE A 76 -7.89 1.20 -7.40
C ILE A 76 -7.31 2.47 -6.77
N GLY A 77 -6.82 2.40 -5.52
CA GLY A 77 -6.18 3.52 -4.85
C GLY A 77 -4.96 4.05 -5.62
N ALA A 78 -4.10 3.15 -6.11
CA ALA A 78 -2.94 3.51 -6.91
C ALA A 78 -3.32 4.19 -8.23
N ILE A 79 -4.37 3.73 -8.91
CA ILE A 79 -4.90 4.35 -10.14
C ILE A 79 -5.37 5.78 -9.85
N ILE A 80 -6.16 5.97 -8.80
CA ILE A 80 -6.70 7.29 -8.41
C ILE A 80 -5.56 8.26 -8.11
N ILE A 81 -4.61 7.85 -7.24
CA ILE A 81 -3.47 8.68 -6.86
C ILE A 81 -2.61 9.01 -8.10
N GLY A 82 -2.31 8.00 -8.93
CA GLY A 82 -1.55 8.17 -10.16
C GLY A 82 -2.20 9.15 -11.13
N TYR A 83 -3.52 9.07 -11.29
CA TYR A 83 -4.28 10.00 -12.13
C TYR A 83 -4.20 11.44 -11.62
N ILE A 84 -4.41 11.66 -10.32
CA ILE A 84 -4.37 13.00 -9.71
C ILE A 84 -2.97 13.63 -9.87
N LEU A 85 -1.92 12.87 -9.55
CA LEU A 85 -0.54 13.33 -9.69
C LEU A 85 -0.19 13.63 -11.16
N GLY A 86 -0.62 12.75 -12.08
CA GLY A 86 -0.43 12.95 -13.52
C GLY A 86 -1.14 14.19 -14.04
N TYR A 87 -2.39 14.41 -13.62
CA TYR A 87 -3.18 15.58 -14.01
C TYR A 87 -2.54 16.89 -13.55
N PHE A 88 -2.09 16.98 -12.30
CA PHE A 88 -1.40 18.17 -11.79
C PHE A 88 -0.04 18.39 -12.45
N HIS A 89 0.70 17.32 -12.74
CA HIS A 89 1.95 17.42 -13.49
C HIS A 89 1.72 17.97 -14.91
N GLY A 90 0.67 17.50 -15.59
CA GLY A 90 0.27 18.01 -16.91
C GLY A 90 -0.07 19.49 -16.87
N GLN A 91 -0.93 19.93 -15.94
CA GLN A 91 -1.26 21.34 -15.77
C GLN A 91 -0.03 22.23 -15.49
N ALA A 92 0.90 21.75 -14.67
CA ALA A 92 2.12 22.51 -14.36
C ALA A 92 3.00 22.70 -15.60
N ASN A 93 3.06 21.72 -16.50
CA ASN A 93 3.81 21.84 -17.76
C ASN A 93 3.14 22.79 -18.75
N GLU A 94 1.80 22.79 -18.83
CA GLU A 94 1.07 23.71 -19.70
C GLU A 94 1.21 25.17 -19.23
N ARG A 95 1.13 25.44 -17.92
CA ARG A 95 1.41 26.77 -17.36
C ARG A 95 2.80 27.28 -17.74
N LYS A 96 3.83 26.43 -17.61
CA LYS A 96 5.22 26.76 -17.99
C LYS A 96 5.40 27.03 -19.49
N LYS A 97 4.61 26.39 -20.36
CA LYS A 97 4.63 26.68 -21.80
C LYS A 97 4.07 28.07 -22.07
N MET A 98 2.91 28.40 -21.49
CA MET A 98 2.25 29.69 -21.66
C MET A 98 3.13 30.85 -21.18
N GLU A 99 3.83 30.69 -20.04
CA GLU A 99 4.79 31.69 -19.55
C GLU A 99 5.93 31.95 -20.56
N LYS A 100 6.50 30.89 -21.15
CA LYS A 100 7.58 31.01 -22.15
C LYS A 100 7.14 31.59 -23.50
N GLU A 101 5.88 31.42 -23.85
CA GLU A 101 5.29 32.00 -25.07
C GLU A 101 4.93 33.46 -24.89
N GLY A 102 4.53 33.89 -23.68
CA GLY A 102 4.25 35.30 -23.37
C GLY A 102 5.50 36.17 -23.16
N GLU A 103 6.66 35.56 -22.90
CA GLU A 103 7.96 36.26 -22.82
C GLU A 103 8.65 36.48 -24.18
N LYS A 104 8.09 35.94 -25.28
CA LYS A 104 8.60 36.11 -26.66
C LYS A 104 7.83 37.18 -27.43
#